data_AF-A0A7Y6I8U0-F1
#
_entry.id   AF-A0A7Y6I8U0-F1
#
_cell.length_a   1.000
_cell.length_b   1.000
_cell.length_c   1.000
_cell.angle_alpha   90.00
_cell.angle_beta   90.00
_cell.angle_gamma   90.00
#
_symmetry.space_group_name_H-M   'P 1'
#
loop_
_entity.id
_entity.type
_entity.pdbx_description
1 polymer ?
#
loop_
_entity_poly.entity_id
_entity_poly.type
_entity_poly.pdbx_seq_one_letter_code
_entity_poly.pdbx_strand_id
1 'polypeptide(L)'
;MSIAIPEPSPDDVSRGLTALEQHLADVASTGAKRTAAKHDGETRRVRQLRAEVAEAHLLARLQEDDTPLLVDSRRVRERRKAAQEAARLHALGQDPAMRAWQAARMRRLLVATALVALALALAWSTAGVQAFAADGAAPWSPAWLFAWLVEPFMSLALLVVVSARAYLGARGAPLSDRRLIRIEWLFLGLTLGMNAWPYLPGVAETFSLSRLVLHLLGPIVAVAVVIALPIILAAFAALDHAQTSTPHTWSSYRSNAVDRYPGGRGDGTDIESLTSRARRLIAAGELPPDPGADKIRRALRCGMDTARAVRDALARPTAG
;
A
#
# COMPACT_ATOMS: atom_id res chain seq x y z
N MET A 1 82.85 34.77 -7.84
CA MET A 1 82.90 35.17 -9.26
C MET A 1 81.58 34.74 -9.89
N SER A 2 80.65 35.68 -10.07
CA SER A 2 79.33 35.42 -10.66
C SER A 2 79.38 35.86 -12.11
N ILE A 3 79.28 34.91 -13.04
CA ILE A 3 79.28 35.18 -14.49
C ILE A 3 77.84 35.55 -14.86
N ALA A 4 77.61 36.83 -15.14
CA ALA A 4 76.34 37.31 -15.68
C ALA A 4 76.22 36.83 -17.13
N ILE A 5 75.16 36.06 -17.43
CA ILE A 5 74.79 35.68 -18.80
C ILE A 5 74.11 36.91 -19.42
N PRO A 6 74.61 37.46 -20.54
CA PRO A 6 73.97 38.61 -21.17
C PRO A 6 72.59 38.23 -21.71
N GLU A 7 71.59 39.08 -21.45
CA GLU A 7 70.25 38.89 -22.01
C GLU A 7 70.31 38.94 -23.54
N PRO A 8 69.63 38.00 -24.24
CA PRO A 8 69.64 37.96 -25.69
C PRO A 8 69.00 39.23 -26.25
N SER A 9 69.66 39.82 -27.24
CA SER A 9 69.15 41.02 -27.89
C SER A 9 67.86 40.68 -28.68
N PRO A 10 66.95 41.64 -28.90
CA PRO A 10 65.76 41.43 -29.72
C PRO A 10 66.07 40.84 -31.11
N ASP A 11 67.24 41.17 -31.67
CA ASP A 11 67.71 40.66 -32.96
C ASP A 11 68.07 39.16 -32.94
N ASP A 12 68.41 38.60 -31.78
CA ASP A 12 68.69 37.17 -31.61
C ASP A 12 67.39 36.36 -31.61
N VAL A 13 66.33 36.91 -31.02
CA VAL A 13 64.99 36.31 -30.99
C VAL A 13 64.38 36.30 -32.39
N SER A 14 64.48 37.42 -33.13
CA SER A 14 64.00 37.50 -34.51
C SER A 14 64.72 36.51 -35.42
N ARG A 15 66.04 36.37 -35.31
CA ARG A 15 66.80 35.35 -36.07
C ARG A 15 66.38 33.93 -35.72
N GLY A 16 66.14 33.65 -34.44
CA GLY A 16 65.64 32.35 -33.98
C GLY A 16 64.27 31.99 -34.59
N LEU A 17 63.34 32.95 -34.63
CA LEU A 17 62.01 32.77 -35.23
C LEU A 17 62.08 32.52 -36.74
N THR A 18 62.88 33.28 -37.48
CA THR A 18 63.04 33.06 -38.92
C THR A 18 63.66 31.70 -39.24
N ALA A 19 64.64 31.25 -38.45
CA ALA A 19 65.22 29.91 -38.60
C ALA A 19 64.20 28.79 -38.31
N LEU A 20 63.31 29.00 -37.33
CA LEU A 20 62.23 28.09 -37.00
C LEU A 20 61.16 28.02 -38.11
N GLU A 21 60.77 29.17 -38.67
CA GLU A 21 59.84 29.23 -39.80
C GLU A 21 60.41 28.55 -41.05
N GLN A 22 61.69 28.75 -41.35
CA GLN A 22 62.37 28.06 -42.45
C GLN A 22 62.42 26.55 -42.23
N HIS A 23 62.75 26.11 -41.02
CA HIS A 23 62.79 24.69 -40.70
C HIS A 23 61.39 24.05 -40.81
N LEU A 24 60.35 24.73 -40.34
CA LEU A 24 58.96 24.27 -40.45
C LEU A 24 58.50 24.24 -41.92
N ALA A 25 58.88 25.22 -42.74
CA ALA A 25 58.58 25.25 -44.17
C ALA A 25 59.25 24.08 -44.91
N ASP A 26 60.51 23.76 -44.58
CA ASP A 26 61.23 22.61 -45.15
C ASP A 26 60.61 21.27 -44.73
N VAL A 27 60.21 21.12 -43.46
CA VAL A 27 59.53 19.92 -42.99
C VAL A 27 58.16 19.75 -43.67
N ALA A 28 57.38 20.82 -43.82
CA ALA A 28 56.08 20.79 -44.50
C ALA A 28 56.21 20.45 -46.00
N SER A 29 57.22 21.02 -46.68
CA SER A 29 57.57 20.72 -48.08
C SER A 29 57.95 19.24 -48.25
N THR A 30 58.73 18.70 -47.31
CA THR A 30 59.16 17.29 -47.33
C THR A 30 57.99 16.33 -47.09
N GLY A 31 57.05 16.69 -46.20
CA GLY A 31 55.81 15.94 -45.97
C GLY A 31 54.89 15.92 -47.19
N ALA A 32 54.71 17.06 -47.85
CA ALA A 32 53.85 17.20 -49.02
C ALA A 32 54.39 16.48 -50.27
N LYS A 33 55.72 16.48 -50.50
CA LYS A 33 56.35 15.71 -51.58
C LYS A 33 56.21 14.19 -51.39
N ARG A 34 56.11 13.72 -50.14
CA ARG A 34 56.01 12.30 -49.82
C ARG A 34 54.60 11.72 -50.01
N THR A 35 53.57 12.56 -49.97
CA THR A 35 52.16 12.17 -50.20
C THR A 35 51.74 12.14 -51.67
N ALA A 36 52.51 12.75 -52.58
CA ALA A 36 52.15 12.85 -54.00
C ALA A 36 52.70 11.69 -54.87
N ALA A 37 53.57 10.84 -54.35
CA ALA A 37 53.99 9.61 -55.01
C ALA A 37 52.89 8.54 -54.83
N LYS A 38 52.10 8.34 -55.89
CA LYS A 38 51.06 7.31 -55.98
C LYS A 38 51.54 5.96 -55.44
N HIS A 39 50.69 5.39 -54.59
CA HIS A 39 50.71 4.03 -54.09
C HIS A 39 50.88 2.99 -55.22
N ASP A 40 52.07 2.41 -55.34
CA ASP A 40 52.25 1.11 -56.01
C ASP A 40 53.27 0.25 -55.27
N GLY A 41 53.11 0.17 -53.94
CA GLY A 41 54.00 -0.57 -53.05
C GLY A 41 53.45 -0.77 -51.65
N GLU A 42 52.14 -0.63 -51.45
CA GLU A 42 51.55 -0.91 -50.14
C GLU A 42 51.58 -2.42 -49.88
N THR A 43 52.52 -2.82 -49.02
CA THR A 43 52.60 -4.20 -48.54
C THR A 43 51.26 -4.58 -47.91
N ARG A 44 50.87 -5.87 -48.03
CA ARG A 44 49.61 -6.38 -47.46
C ARG A 44 49.45 -6.01 -45.98
N ARG A 45 50.58 -5.92 -45.26
CA ARG A 45 50.61 -5.53 -43.85
C ARG A 45 50.14 -4.11 -43.59
N VAL A 46 50.49 -3.14 -44.45
CA VAL A 46 50.05 -1.74 -44.28
C VAL A 46 48.54 -1.61 -44.55
N ARG A 47 48.01 -2.33 -45.54
CA ARG A 47 46.56 -2.39 -45.78
C ARG A 47 45.80 -3.00 -44.61
N GLN A 48 46.33 -4.09 -44.04
CA GLN A 48 45.75 -4.72 -42.86
C GLN A 48 45.74 -3.76 -41.66
N LEU A 49 46.87 -3.10 -41.37
CA LEU A 49 46.95 -2.13 -40.27
C LEU A 49 46.02 -0.94 -40.48
N ARG A 50 45.83 -0.46 -41.71
CA ARG A 50 44.86 0.59 -42.02
C ARG A 50 43.42 0.14 -41.81
N ALA A 51 43.10 -1.10 -42.16
CA ALA A 51 41.78 -1.67 -41.88
C ALA A 51 41.54 -1.81 -40.37
N GLU A 52 42.53 -2.31 -39.61
CA GLU A 52 42.46 -2.42 -38.15
C GLU A 52 42.30 -1.04 -37.48
N VAL A 53 43.02 -0.01 -37.92
CA VAL A 53 42.88 1.35 -37.40
C VAL A 53 41.53 1.97 -37.78
N ALA A 54 41.05 1.74 -39.00
CA ALA A 54 39.74 2.21 -39.44
C ALA A 54 38.60 1.56 -38.63
N GLU A 55 38.73 0.26 -38.34
CA GLU A 55 37.81 -0.47 -37.46
C GLU A 55 37.88 0.06 -36.03
N ALA A 56 39.08 0.28 -35.47
CA ALA A 56 39.25 0.85 -34.14
C ALA A 56 38.62 2.26 -34.02
N HIS A 57 38.75 3.10 -35.05
CA HIS A 57 38.11 4.41 -35.08
C HIS A 57 36.58 4.32 -35.20
N LEU A 58 36.03 3.32 -35.90
CA LEU A 58 34.60 3.06 -35.94
C LEU A 58 34.08 2.56 -34.58
N LEU A 59 34.82 1.67 -33.91
CA LEU A 59 34.49 1.19 -32.57
C LEU A 59 34.55 2.32 -31.52
N ALA A 60 35.54 3.20 -31.59
CA ALA A 60 35.63 4.37 -30.72
C ALA A 60 34.43 5.31 -30.91
N ARG A 61 34.00 5.57 -32.15
CA ARG A 61 32.79 6.38 -32.42
C ARG A 61 31.51 5.73 -31.89
N LEU A 62 31.41 4.40 -31.94
CA LEU A 62 30.26 3.67 -31.36
C LEU A 62 30.28 3.66 -29.83
N GLN A 63 31.45 3.81 -29.19
CA GLN A 63 31.59 3.95 -27.75
C GLN A 63 31.35 5.38 -27.25
N GLU A 64 31.66 6.40 -28.07
CA GLU A 64 31.37 7.81 -27.78
C GLU A 64 29.91 8.19 -28.08
N ASP A 65 29.19 7.38 -28.86
CA ASP A 65 27.77 7.57 -29.12
C ASP A 65 26.93 7.08 -27.92
N ASP A 66 26.63 8.00 -27.01
CA ASP A 66 25.73 7.78 -25.86
C ASP A 66 24.26 7.61 -26.29
N THR A 67 23.90 7.86 -27.56
CA THR A 67 22.51 7.76 -28.06
C THR A 67 21.84 6.41 -27.77
N PRO A 68 22.48 5.24 -27.97
CA PRO A 68 21.96 3.94 -27.51
C PRO A 68 21.83 3.78 -25.99
N LEU A 69 22.56 4.55 -25.17
CA LEU A 69 22.42 4.59 -23.71
C LEU A 69 21.29 5.53 -23.26
N LEU A 70 20.90 6.49 -24.11
CA LEU A 70 19.73 7.35 -23.93
C LEU A 70 18.41 6.65 -24.27
N VAL A 71 18.45 5.59 -25.08
CA VAL A 71 17.28 4.75 -25.37
C VAL A 71 17.21 3.62 -24.35
N ASP A 72 16.35 3.76 -23.34
CA ASP A 72 16.08 2.70 -22.37
C ASP A 72 15.88 1.37 -23.10
N SER A 73 16.75 0.39 -22.84
CA SER A 73 16.56 -0.97 -23.37
C SER A 73 15.18 -1.49 -22.97
N ARG A 74 14.61 -2.42 -23.75
CA ARG A 74 13.29 -2.99 -23.45
C ARG A 74 13.18 -3.47 -21.99
N ARG A 75 14.25 -4.08 -21.47
CA ARG A 75 14.35 -4.55 -20.08
C ARG A 75 14.30 -3.41 -19.06
N VAL A 76 14.95 -2.27 -19.35
CA VAL A 76 14.90 -1.07 -18.50
C VAL A 76 13.49 -0.47 -18.50
N ARG A 77 12.83 -0.37 -19.66
CA ARG A 77 11.45 0.12 -19.76
C ARG A 77 10.47 -0.76 -18.98
N GLU A 78 10.59 -2.08 -19.10
CA GLU A 78 9.79 -3.05 -18.35
C GLU A 78 10.01 -2.89 -16.83
N ARG A 79 11.26 -2.75 -16.39
CA ARG A 79 11.58 -2.53 -14.96
C ARG A 79 11.08 -1.18 -14.44
N ARG A 80 11.18 -0.11 -15.22
CA ARG A 80 10.62 1.22 -14.87
C ARG A 80 9.09 1.16 -14.76
N LYS A 81 8.42 0.48 -15.69
CA LYS A 81 6.97 0.26 -15.63
C LYS A 81 6.57 -0.50 -14.38
N ALA A 82 7.27 -1.60 -14.07
CA ALA A 82 7.03 -2.37 -12.84
C ALA A 82 7.28 -1.53 -11.57
N ALA A 83 8.32 -0.69 -11.55
CA ALA A 83 8.59 0.22 -10.44
C ALA A 83 7.50 1.28 -10.27
N GLN A 84 6.99 1.83 -11.38
CA GLN A 84 5.87 2.79 -11.35
C GLN A 84 4.57 2.14 -10.89
N GLU A 85 4.28 0.92 -11.35
CA GLU A 85 3.14 0.13 -10.88
C GLU A 85 3.25 -0.17 -9.38
N ALA A 86 4.43 -0.60 -8.91
CA ALA A 86 4.70 -0.82 -7.49
C ALA A 86 4.54 0.46 -6.68
N ALA A 87 5.02 1.61 -7.18
CA ALA A 87 4.84 2.91 -6.50
C ALA A 87 3.37 3.32 -6.42
N ARG A 88 2.58 3.08 -7.48
CA ARG A 88 1.12 3.34 -7.48
C ARG A 88 0.39 2.41 -6.51
N LEU A 89 0.74 1.12 -6.48
CA LEU A 89 0.20 0.16 -5.52
C LEU A 89 0.59 0.53 -4.09
N HIS A 90 1.82 1.01 -3.87
CA HIS A 90 2.26 1.50 -2.58
C HIS A 90 1.48 2.75 -2.15
N ALA A 91 1.28 3.71 -3.06
CA ALA A 91 0.47 4.90 -2.80
C ALA A 91 -0.98 4.53 -2.46
N LEU A 92 -1.58 3.56 -3.17
CA LEU A 92 -2.90 3.01 -2.83
C LEU A 92 -2.90 2.29 -1.47
N GLY A 93 -1.82 1.59 -1.13
CA GLY A 93 -1.64 0.95 0.18
C GLY A 93 -1.48 1.96 1.32
N GLN A 94 -0.99 3.17 1.05
CA GLN A 94 -0.87 4.25 2.03
C GLN A 94 -2.18 5.03 2.25
N ASP A 95 -3.16 4.88 1.35
CA ASP A 95 -4.47 5.50 1.48
C ASP A 95 -5.09 5.15 2.86
N PRO A 96 -5.42 6.15 3.70
CA PRO A 96 -6.01 5.90 5.02
C PRO A 96 -7.33 5.11 4.92
N ALA A 97 -8.14 5.29 3.87
CA ALA A 97 -9.36 4.53 3.70
C ALA A 97 -9.08 3.04 3.42
N MET A 98 -8.05 2.76 2.62
CA MET A 98 -7.61 1.39 2.34
C MET A 98 -7.06 0.72 3.61
N ARG A 99 -6.25 1.42 4.40
CA ARG A 99 -5.72 0.91 5.67
C ARG A 99 -6.81 0.67 6.71
N ALA A 100 -7.78 1.57 6.83
CA ALA A 100 -8.94 1.38 7.70
C ALA A 100 -9.77 0.15 7.28
N TRP A 101 -9.99 -0.04 5.97
CA TRP A 101 -10.68 -1.22 5.46
C TRP A 101 -9.90 -2.52 5.73
N GLN A 102 -8.57 -2.52 5.51
CA GLN A 102 -7.72 -3.67 5.80
C GLN A 102 -7.72 -4.01 7.30
N ALA A 103 -7.64 -3.01 8.17
CA ALA A 103 -7.72 -3.18 9.62
C ALA A 103 -9.08 -3.73 10.05
N ALA A 104 -10.19 -3.18 9.53
CA ALA A 104 -11.53 -3.69 9.81
C ALA A 104 -11.73 -5.14 9.34
N ARG A 105 -11.21 -5.48 8.15
CA ARG A 105 -11.24 -6.85 7.62
C ARG A 105 -10.42 -7.81 8.48
N MET A 106 -9.21 -7.42 8.87
CA MET A 106 -8.34 -8.23 9.73
C MET A 106 -8.97 -8.42 11.12
N ARG A 107 -9.52 -7.35 11.70
CA ARG A 107 -10.27 -7.41 12.97
C ARG A 107 -11.42 -8.41 12.87
N ARG A 108 -12.23 -8.35 11.80
CA ARG A 108 -13.33 -9.29 11.58
C ARG A 108 -12.85 -10.74 11.45
N LEU A 109 -11.77 -10.97 10.69
CA LEU A 109 -11.17 -12.30 10.52
C LEU A 109 -10.70 -12.86 11.87
N LEU A 110 -9.88 -12.10 12.60
CA LEU A 110 -9.34 -12.53 13.90
C LEU A 110 -10.44 -12.79 14.93
N VAL A 111 -11.45 -11.92 15.00
CA VAL A 111 -12.61 -12.14 15.89
C VAL A 111 -13.37 -13.39 15.49
N ALA A 112 -13.66 -13.60 14.20
CA ALA A 112 -14.36 -14.79 13.75
C ALA A 112 -13.57 -16.07 14.06
N THR A 113 -12.27 -16.10 13.76
CA THR A 113 -11.40 -17.24 14.07
C THR A 113 -11.32 -17.49 15.58
N ALA A 114 -11.21 -16.44 16.39
CA ALA A 114 -11.20 -16.56 17.86
C ALA A 114 -12.53 -17.12 18.39
N LEU A 115 -13.67 -16.66 17.87
CA LEU A 115 -14.99 -17.17 18.27
C LEU A 115 -15.20 -18.63 17.85
N VAL A 116 -14.73 -19.02 16.67
CA VAL A 116 -14.74 -20.44 16.24
C VAL A 116 -13.87 -21.29 17.16
N ALA A 117 -12.65 -20.85 17.45
CA ALA A 117 -11.75 -21.55 18.37
C ALA A 117 -12.36 -21.67 19.77
N LEU A 118 -12.97 -20.59 20.29
CA LEU A 118 -13.67 -20.59 21.56
C LEU A 118 -14.85 -21.55 21.56
N ALA A 119 -15.69 -21.55 20.52
CA ALA A 119 -16.82 -22.47 20.43
C ALA A 119 -16.39 -23.94 20.44
N LEU A 120 -15.33 -24.29 19.69
CA LEU A 120 -14.77 -25.63 19.68
C LEU A 120 -14.17 -26.01 21.05
N ALA A 121 -13.45 -25.08 21.68
CA ALA A 121 -12.87 -25.27 23.01
C ALA A 121 -13.94 -25.47 24.09
N LEU A 122 -15.03 -24.69 24.04
CA LEU A 122 -16.17 -24.82 24.94
C LEU A 122 -16.93 -26.12 24.71
N ALA A 123 -17.13 -26.54 23.46
CA ALA A 123 -17.76 -27.83 23.15
C ALA A 123 -16.95 -29.01 23.70
N TRP A 124 -15.62 -28.97 23.52
CA TRP A 124 -14.71 -29.97 24.07
C TRP A 124 -14.75 -29.99 25.61
N SER A 125 -14.65 -28.82 26.24
CA SER A 125 -14.73 -28.68 27.69
C SER A 125 -16.08 -29.16 28.24
N THR A 126 -17.18 -28.85 27.54
CA THR A 126 -18.52 -29.28 27.92
C THR A 126 -18.63 -30.81 27.92
N ALA A 127 -18.05 -31.50 26.94
CA ALA A 127 -18.03 -32.96 26.95
C ALA A 127 -17.26 -33.53 28.17
N GLY A 128 -16.14 -32.91 28.54
CA GLY A 128 -15.38 -33.29 29.74
C GLY A 128 -16.16 -33.06 31.04
N VAL A 129 -16.77 -31.89 31.20
CA VAL A 129 -17.61 -31.57 32.37
C VAL A 129 -18.87 -32.43 32.40
N GLN A 130 -19.46 -32.76 31.25
CA GLN A 130 -20.66 -33.58 31.20
C GLN A 130 -20.40 -34.98 31.76
N ALA A 131 -19.26 -35.59 31.41
CA ALA A 131 -18.88 -36.89 31.96
C ALA A 131 -18.72 -36.84 33.49
N PHE A 132 -18.18 -35.74 34.02
CA PHE A 132 -18.06 -35.50 35.46
C PHE A 132 -19.44 -35.25 36.13
N ALA A 133 -20.23 -34.35 35.57
CA ALA A 133 -21.50 -33.91 36.14
C ALA A 133 -22.63 -34.94 36.01
N ALA A 134 -22.55 -35.85 35.02
CA ALA A 134 -23.50 -36.94 34.87
C ALA A 134 -23.34 -37.99 35.97
N ASP A 135 -22.15 -38.11 36.59
CA ASP A 135 -21.88 -38.99 37.75
C ASP A 135 -22.48 -40.40 37.61
N GLY A 136 -22.24 -41.05 36.47
CA GLY A 136 -22.74 -42.40 36.19
C GLY A 136 -24.24 -42.49 35.85
N ALA A 137 -24.94 -41.36 35.69
CA ALA A 137 -26.33 -41.34 35.24
C ALA A 137 -26.53 -42.10 33.93
N ALA A 138 -27.64 -42.83 33.85
CA ALA A 138 -27.98 -43.62 32.67
C ALA A 138 -28.04 -42.72 31.42
N PRO A 139 -27.48 -43.14 30.27
CA PRO A 139 -27.57 -42.40 29.02
C PRO A 139 -29.03 -42.05 28.71
N TRP A 140 -29.28 -40.82 28.25
CA TRP A 140 -30.62 -40.27 27.94
C TRP A 140 -31.56 -40.05 29.13
N SER A 141 -31.12 -40.33 30.36
CA SER A 141 -31.85 -39.89 31.55
C SER A 141 -31.90 -38.36 31.64
N PRO A 142 -32.89 -37.78 32.34
CA PRO A 142 -32.93 -36.33 32.57
C PRO A 142 -31.62 -35.80 33.19
N ALA A 143 -31.05 -36.51 34.17
CA ALA A 143 -29.78 -36.12 34.80
C ALA A 143 -28.62 -36.07 33.79
N TRP A 144 -28.50 -37.09 32.92
CA TRP A 144 -27.48 -37.13 31.86
C TRP A 144 -27.63 -35.98 30.86
N LEU A 145 -28.87 -35.61 30.51
CA LEU A 145 -29.16 -34.46 29.64
C LEU A 145 -28.87 -33.12 30.32
N PHE A 146 -29.25 -32.95 31.60
CA PHE A 146 -28.97 -31.72 32.35
C PHE A 146 -27.48 -31.50 32.57
N ALA A 147 -26.68 -32.56 32.69
CA ALA A 147 -25.23 -32.46 32.81
C ALA A 147 -24.58 -31.74 31.59
N TRP A 148 -25.17 -31.82 30.39
CA TRP A 148 -24.72 -31.07 29.22
C TRP A 148 -24.88 -29.55 29.35
N LEU A 149 -25.76 -29.07 30.24
CA LEU A 149 -26.06 -27.66 30.40
C LEU A 149 -25.22 -26.97 31.48
N VAL A 150 -24.54 -27.74 32.33
CA VAL A 150 -23.73 -27.23 33.46
C VAL A 150 -22.64 -26.28 32.95
N GLU A 151 -21.81 -26.74 32.01
CA GLU A 151 -20.72 -25.92 31.48
C GLU A 151 -21.22 -24.75 30.62
N PRO A 152 -22.17 -24.91 29.68
CA PRO A 152 -22.73 -23.77 28.94
C PRO A 152 -23.31 -22.68 29.84
N PHE A 153 -23.98 -23.04 30.93
CA PHE A 153 -24.51 -22.06 31.88
C PHE A 153 -23.39 -21.23 32.52
N MET A 154 -22.33 -21.89 33.00
CA MET A 154 -21.17 -21.22 33.59
C MET A 154 -20.40 -20.37 32.57
N SER A 155 -20.15 -20.94 31.39
CA SER A 155 -19.47 -20.29 30.28
C SER A 155 -20.24 -19.09 29.73
N LEU A 156 -21.58 -19.11 29.69
CA LEU A 156 -22.40 -17.96 29.30
C LEU A 156 -22.26 -16.80 30.30
N ALA A 157 -22.30 -17.10 31.60
CA ALA A 157 -22.09 -16.08 32.64
C ALA A 157 -20.70 -15.44 32.51
N LEU A 158 -19.66 -16.24 32.26
CA LEU A 158 -18.32 -15.76 31.98
C LEU A 158 -18.27 -14.91 30.70
N LEU A 159 -18.90 -15.38 29.63
CA LEU A 159 -18.89 -14.71 28.33
C LEU A 159 -19.56 -13.34 28.40
N VAL A 160 -20.57 -13.13 29.25
CA VAL A 160 -21.15 -11.81 29.52
C VAL A 160 -20.09 -10.85 30.06
N VAL A 161 -19.32 -11.29 31.06
CA VAL A 161 -18.25 -10.50 31.68
C VAL A 161 -17.16 -10.15 30.65
N VAL A 162 -16.70 -11.14 29.91
CA VAL A 162 -15.65 -10.99 28.90
C VAL A 162 -16.11 -10.10 27.75
N SER A 163 -17.36 -10.26 27.30
CA SER A 163 -17.97 -9.44 26.25
C SER A 163 -18.10 -7.98 26.69
N ALA A 164 -18.52 -7.74 27.94
CA ALA A 164 -18.59 -6.39 28.50
C ALA A 164 -17.19 -5.74 28.56
N ARG A 165 -16.17 -6.46 29.04
CA ARG A 165 -14.77 -6.00 29.07
C ARG A 165 -14.26 -5.68 27.66
N ALA A 166 -14.49 -6.57 26.70
CA ALA A 166 -14.11 -6.39 25.31
C ALA A 166 -14.78 -5.17 24.67
N TYR A 167 -16.09 -5.04 24.85
CA TYR A 167 -16.89 -3.96 24.29
C TYR A 167 -16.48 -2.59 24.85
N LEU A 168 -16.36 -2.47 26.17
CA LEU A 168 -16.01 -1.21 26.82
C LEU A 168 -14.53 -0.87 26.62
N GLY A 169 -13.64 -1.87 26.63
CA GLY A 169 -12.22 -1.69 26.29
C GLY A 169 -12.02 -1.17 24.86
N ALA A 170 -12.78 -1.68 23.89
CA ALA A 170 -12.74 -1.17 22.51
C ALA A 170 -13.28 0.28 22.37
N ARG A 171 -13.91 0.83 23.41
CA ARG A 171 -14.36 2.23 23.47
C ARG A 171 -13.51 3.10 24.41
N GLY A 172 -12.35 2.62 24.83
CA GLY A 172 -11.45 3.38 25.71
C GLY A 172 -11.91 3.45 27.17
N ALA A 173 -12.90 2.65 27.57
CA ALA A 173 -13.40 2.59 28.94
C ALA A 173 -13.16 1.19 29.54
N PRO A 174 -11.89 0.79 29.80
CA PRO A 174 -11.61 -0.56 30.28
C PRO A 174 -12.27 -0.85 31.63
N LEU A 175 -13.02 -1.96 31.71
CA LEU A 175 -13.56 -2.46 32.97
C LEU A 175 -12.46 -3.19 33.76
N SER A 176 -11.91 -2.55 34.79
CA SER A 176 -10.83 -3.10 35.63
C SER A 176 -11.25 -3.35 37.09
N ASP A 177 -12.54 -3.62 37.34
CA ASP A 177 -13.00 -3.96 38.69
C ASP A 177 -12.41 -5.31 39.16
N ARG A 178 -11.73 -5.28 40.30
CA ARG A 178 -11.12 -6.46 40.93
C ARG A 178 -12.14 -7.55 41.24
N ARG A 179 -13.38 -7.21 41.57
CA ARG A 179 -14.46 -8.18 41.86
C ARG A 179 -14.82 -8.95 40.60
N LEU A 180 -14.94 -8.25 39.47
CA LEU A 180 -15.24 -8.85 38.18
C LEU A 180 -14.14 -9.82 37.74
N ILE A 181 -12.87 -9.41 37.92
CA ILE A 181 -11.70 -10.26 37.64
C ILE A 181 -11.70 -11.51 38.53
N ARG A 182 -12.01 -11.38 39.84
CA ARG A 182 -12.09 -12.55 40.73
C ARG A 182 -13.20 -13.51 40.33
N ILE A 183 -14.37 -12.98 39.93
CA ILE A 183 -15.47 -13.79 39.42
C ILE A 183 -15.03 -14.53 38.16
N GLU A 184 -14.41 -13.84 37.20
CA GLU A 184 -13.86 -14.46 35.98
C GLU A 184 -12.90 -15.63 36.31
N TRP A 185 -11.92 -15.40 37.18
CA TRP A 185 -10.99 -16.44 37.62
C TRP A 185 -11.66 -17.59 38.39
N LEU A 186 -12.72 -17.31 39.14
CA LEU A 186 -13.50 -18.34 39.84
C LEU A 186 -14.20 -19.26 38.84
N PHE A 187 -14.90 -18.71 37.85
CA PHE A 187 -15.58 -19.49 36.80
C PHE A 187 -14.56 -20.29 35.98
N LEU A 188 -13.46 -19.66 35.56
CA LEU A 188 -12.39 -20.35 34.84
C LEU A 188 -11.76 -21.48 35.67
N GLY A 189 -11.50 -21.22 36.96
CA GLY A 189 -10.95 -22.21 37.88
C GLY A 189 -11.90 -23.38 38.09
N LEU A 190 -13.21 -23.14 38.14
CA LEU A 190 -14.20 -24.21 38.28
C LEU A 190 -14.25 -25.09 37.02
N THR A 191 -14.32 -24.51 35.82
CA THR A 191 -14.29 -25.27 34.56
C THR A 191 -13.01 -26.10 34.45
N LEU A 192 -11.87 -25.50 34.77
CA LEU A 192 -10.58 -26.18 34.74
C LEU A 192 -10.53 -27.32 35.77
N GLY A 193 -11.02 -27.07 36.98
CA GLY A 193 -11.12 -28.03 38.06
C GLY A 193 -11.97 -29.24 37.67
N MET A 194 -13.19 -29.02 37.17
CA MET A 194 -14.09 -30.11 36.74
C MET A 194 -13.49 -30.96 35.61
N ASN A 195 -12.78 -30.34 34.66
CA ASN A 195 -12.11 -31.08 33.58
C ASN A 195 -10.86 -31.82 34.05
N ALA A 196 -10.14 -31.30 35.05
CA ALA A 196 -8.91 -31.91 35.55
C ALA A 196 -9.17 -33.02 36.56
N TRP A 197 -10.13 -32.81 37.45
CA TRP A 197 -10.32 -33.56 38.69
C TRP A 197 -10.36 -35.08 38.50
N PRO A 198 -11.14 -35.64 37.54
CA PRO A 198 -11.21 -37.08 37.34
C PRO A 198 -9.88 -37.72 36.92
N TYR A 199 -8.93 -36.92 36.45
CA TYR A 199 -7.64 -37.36 35.90
C TYR A 199 -6.45 -37.01 36.79
N LEU A 200 -6.69 -36.42 37.97
CA LEU A 200 -5.63 -36.08 38.92
C LEU A 200 -5.10 -37.33 39.65
N PRO A 201 -3.80 -37.32 40.04
CA PRO A 201 -3.24 -38.39 40.84
C PRO A 201 -3.96 -38.47 42.20
N GLY A 202 -4.35 -39.67 42.60
CA GLY A 202 -5.10 -39.92 43.84
C GLY A 202 -6.63 -39.93 43.67
N VAL A 203 -7.15 -39.41 42.56
CA VAL A 203 -8.58 -39.53 42.19
C VAL A 203 -8.76 -40.56 41.08
N ALA A 204 -7.91 -40.51 40.05
CA ALA A 204 -7.95 -41.44 38.93
C ALA A 204 -7.47 -42.84 39.35
N GLU A 205 -8.15 -43.90 38.87
CA GLU A 205 -7.70 -45.29 39.05
C GLU A 205 -6.30 -45.53 38.47
N THR A 206 -6.02 -44.93 37.31
CA THR A 206 -4.72 -44.96 36.66
C THR A 206 -4.34 -43.55 36.21
N PHE A 207 -3.27 -43.02 36.78
CA PHE A 207 -2.79 -41.69 36.40
C PHE A 207 -2.13 -41.72 35.01
N SER A 208 -2.58 -40.81 34.14
CA SER A 208 -2.01 -40.61 32.83
C SER A 208 -1.92 -39.11 32.53
N LEU A 209 -0.69 -38.60 32.46
CA LEU A 209 -0.44 -37.19 32.18
C LEU A 209 -1.01 -36.78 30.81
N SER A 210 -0.92 -37.64 29.80
CA SER A 210 -1.47 -37.35 28.47
C SER A 210 -3.00 -37.21 28.49
N ARG A 211 -3.71 -38.05 29.26
CA ARG A 211 -5.16 -37.93 29.45
C ARG A 211 -5.55 -36.64 30.15
N LEU A 212 -4.82 -36.28 31.21
CA LEU A 212 -5.04 -35.03 31.94
C LEU A 212 -4.85 -33.82 31.00
N VAL A 213 -3.73 -33.78 30.27
CA VAL A 213 -3.44 -32.70 29.31
C VAL A 213 -4.52 -32.63 28.21
N LEU A 214 -4.99 -33.77 27.71
CA LEU A 214 -6.01 -33.82 26.66
C LEU A 214 -7.36 -33.22 27.13
N HIS A 215 -7.78 -33.48 28.36
CA HIS A 215 -9.02 -32.90 28.89
C HIS A 215 -8.87 -31.42 29.26
N LEU A 216 -7.65 -30.99 29.62
CA LEU A 216 -7.35 -29.59 29.88
C LEU A 216 -7.21 -28.72 28.62
N LEU A 217 -7.04 -29.33 27.44
CA LEU A 217 -6.80 -28.60 26.19
C LEU A 217 -7.91 -27.60 25.86
N GLY A 218 -9.18 -28.03 25.92
CA GLY A 218 -10.34 -27.16 25.68
C GLY A 218 -10.40 -25.96 26.63
N PRO A 219 -10.44 -26.19 27.96
CA PRO A 219 -10.41 -25.10 28.95
C PRO A 219 -9.23 -24.13 28.78
N ILE A 220 -8.00 -24.62 28.52
CA ILE A 220 -6.83 -23.75 28.33
C ILE A 220 -7.01 -22.86 27.09
N VAL A 221 -7.49 -23.42 25.98
CA VAL A 221 -7.75 -22.64 24.76
C VAL A 221 -8.85 -21.60 25.01
N ALA A 222 -9.92 -21.97 25.73
CA ALA A 222 -10.99 -21.04 26.08
C ALA A 222 -10.47 -19.85 26.93
N VAL A 223 -9.68 -20.14 27.98
CA VAL A 223 -9.01 -19.12 28.81
C VAL A 223 -8.14 -18.21 27.95
N ALA A 224 -7.31 -18.79 27.07
CA ALA A 224 -6.42 -18.03 26.20
C ALA A 224 -7.20 -17.07 25.27
N VAL A 225 -8.30 -17.53 24.66
CA VAL A 225 -9.14 -16.68 23.80
C VAL A 225 -9.82 -15.59 24.62
N VAL A 226 -10.38 -15.93 25.78
CA VAL A 226 -11.05 -14.99 26.69
C VAL A 226 -10.12 -13.85 27.11
N ILE A 227 -8.85 -14.16 27.39
CA ILE A 227 -7.83 -13.15 27.74
C ILE A 227 -7.38 -12.36 26.52
N ALA A 228 -7.12 -13.03 25.40
CA ALA A 228 -6.52 -12.40 24.21
C ALA A 228 -7.49 -11.48 23.47
N LEU A 229 -8.77 -11.87 23.35
CA LEU A 229 -9.73 -11.16 22.50
C LEU A 229 -9.95 -9.69 22.92
N PRO A 230 -10.17 -9.35 24.21
CA PRO A 230 -10.28 -7.96 24.65
C PRO A 230 -9.01 -7.13 24.36
N ILE A 231 -7.82 -7.74 24.53
CA ILE A 231 -6.53 -7.08 24.28
C ILE A 231 -6.38 -6.75 22.80
N ILE A 232 -6.66 -7.72 21.92
CA ILE A 232 -6.63 -7.55 20.46
C ILE A 232 -7.60 -6.45 20.03
N LEU A 233 -8.83 -6.48 20.55
CA LEU A 233 -9.84 -5.48 20.22
C LEU A 233 -9.47 -4.07 20.68
N ALA A 234 -8.90 -3.93 21.88
CA ALA A 234 -8.40 -2.65 22.37
C ALA A 234 -7.24 -2.12 21.51
N ALA A 235 -6.34 -2.99 21.04
CA ALA A 235 -5.26 -2.61 20.13
C ALA A 235 -5.80 -2.10 18.77
N PHE A 236 -6.81 -2.76 18.20
CA PHE A 236 -7.48 -2.25 16.99
C PHE A 236 -8.16 -0.91 17.23
N ALA A 237 -8.83 -0.72 18.37
CA ALA A 237 -9.44 0.56 18.71
C ALA A 237 -8.39 1.68 18.80
N ALA A 238 -7.23 1.42 19.42
CA ALA A 238 -6.14 2.38 19.50
C ALA A 238 -5.59 2.78 18.11
N LEU A 239 -5.47 1.82 17.19
CA LEU A 239 -5.06 2.09 15.79
C LEU A 239 -6.05 3.02 15.06
N ASP A 240 -7.34 2.90 15.34
CA ASP A 240 -8.37 3.76 14.75
C ASP A 240 -8.27 5.21 15.28
N HIS A 241 -7.98 5.40 16.57
CA HIS A 241 -7.85 6.73 17.20
C HIS A 241 -6.56 7.47 16.80
N ALA A 242 -5.47 6.73 16.58
CA ALA A 242 -4.23 7.32 16.06
C ALA A 242 -4.41 7.88 14.64
N GLN A 243 -5.28 7.27 13.83
CA GLN A 243 -5.56 7.73 12.46
C GLN A 243 -6.38 9.03 12.45
N THR A 244 -7.41 9.14 13.32
CA THR A 244 -8.28 10.33 13.39
C THR A 244 -7.59 11.56 14.00
N SER A 245 -6.55 11.37 14.81
CA SER A 245 -5.77 12.46 15.42
C SER A 245 -4.83 13.17 14.43
N THR A 246 -4.57 12.57 13.27
CA THR A 246 -3.95 13.26 12.13
C THR A 246 -5.04 14.10 11.47
N PRO A 247 -4.90 15.44 11.34
CA PRO A 247 -5.95 16.26 10.76
C PRO A 247 -6.25 15.78 9.34
N HIS A 248 -7.39 15.11 9.21
CA HIS A 248 -7.95 14.76 7.92
C HIS A 248 -8.34 16.08 7.26
N THR A 249 -7.50 16.61 6.37
CA THR A 249 -8.02 17.31 5.19
C THR A 249 -8.94 16.29 4.52
N TRP A 250 -10.25 16.46 4.74
CA TRP A 250 -11.28 15.61 4.18
C TRP A 250 -11.02 15.48 2.68
N SER A 251 -10.50 14.32 2.27
CA SER A 251 -10.54 13.90 0.89
C SER A 251 -12.00 13.68 0.58
N SER A 252 -12.65 14.74 0.10
CA SER A 252 -13.84 14.65 -0.72
C SER A 252 -13.70 13.42 -1.60
N TYR A 253 -14.65 12.49 -1.44
CA TYR A 253 -14.87 11.34 -2.30
C TYR A 253 -14.40 11.66 -3.72
N ARG A 254 -13.24 11.13 -4.13
CA ARG A 254 -12.62 11.44 -5.42
C ARG A 254 -13.57 10.96 -6.51
N SER A 255 -14.25 11.92 -7.11
CA SER A 255 -14.89 11.88 -8.40
C SER A 255 -13.84 11.65 -9.49
N ASN A 256 -13.28 10.44 -9.57
CA ASN A 256 -12.43 10.04 -10.67
C ASN A 256 -13.29 9.42 -11.77
N ALA A 257 -14.14 10.24 -12.37
CA ALA A 257 -14.61 10.07 -13.74
C ALA A 257 -13.93 11.17 -14.58
N VAL A 258 -12.82 10.80 -15.20
CA VAL A 258 -12.18 11.42 -16.38
C VAL A 258 -11.63 12.85 -16.20
N ASP A 259 -10.38 12.89 -15.77
CA ASP A 259 -9.47 14.04 -15.95
C ASP A 259 -9.04 14.14 -17.43
N ARG A 260 -9.93 14.68 -18.27
CA ARG A 260 -9.58 15.17 -19.62
C ARG A 260 -10.32 16.44 -20.03
N TYR A 261 -10.63 17.35 -19.12
CA TYR A 261 -10.95 18.75 -19.45
C TYR A 261 -10.61 19.66 -18.25
N PRO A 262 -10.05 20.87 -18.47
CA PRO A 262 -9.80 21.82 -17.40
C PRO A 262 -11.11 22.52 -17.00
N GLY A 263 -11.44 22.46 -15.71
CA GLY A 263 -12.60 23.12 -15.09
C GLY A 263 -13.22 22.17 -14.08
N GLY A 264 -13.03 22.32 -12.76
CA GLY A 264 -13.29 23.55 -12.02
C GLY A 264 -14.50 23.26 -11.13
N ARG A 265 -14.25 23.07 -9.83
CA ARG A 265 -15.24 22.92 -8.77
C ARG A 265 -16.28 24.05 -8.94
N GLY A 266 -17.54 23.68 -9.12
CA GLY A 266 -18.64 24.60 -9.44
C GLY A 266 -18.77 25.72 -8.42
N ASP A 267 -18.20 26.86 -8.77
CA ASP A 267 -18.53 28.17 -8.24
C ASP A 267 -19.95 28.52 -8.72
N GLY A 268 -20.79 29.14 -7.88
CA GLY A 268 -22.16 29.53 -8.25
C GLY A 268 -22.20 30.40 -9.52
N THR A 269 -21.10 31.11 -9.77
CA THR A 269 -20.79 31.91 -10.95
C THR A 269 -20.81 31.11 -12.27
N ASP A 270 -20.44 29.83 -12.25
CA ASP A 270 -20.41 28.99 -13.46
C ASP A 270 -21.83 28.60 -13.91
N ILE A 271 -22.72 28.27 -12.97
CA ILE A 271 -24.11 27.91 -13.26
C ILE A 271 -24.90 29.11 -13.80
N GLU A 272 -24.67 30.31 -13.28
CA GLU A 272 -25.33 31.53 -13.75
C GLU A 272 -24.88 31.90 -15.17
N SER A 273 -23.58 31.75 -15.46
CA SER A 273 -23.03 31.96 -16.80
C SER A 273 -23.59 30.96 -17.82
N LEU A 274 -23.70 29.69 -17.44
CA LEU A 274 -24.26 28.61 -18.25
C LEU A 274 -25.77 28.79 -18.47
N THR A 275 -26.49 29.28 -17.45
CA THR A 275 -27.92 29.61 -17.56
C THR A 275 -28.13 30.78 -18.51
N SER A 276 -27.32 31.83 -18.42
CA SER A 276 -27.36 32.98 -19.35
C SER A 276 -27.04 32.56 -20.78
N ARG A 277 -26.07 31.65 -20.96
CA ARG A 277 -25.74 31.06 -22.26
C ARG A 277 -26.90 30.21 -22.81
N ALA A 278 -27.53 29.40 -21.97
CA ALA A 278 -28.69 28.60 -22.36
C ALA A 278 -29.87 29.48 -22.83
N ARG A 279 -30.16 30.59 -22.13
CA ARG A 279 -31.19 31.56 -22.56
C ARG A 279 -30.89 32.17 -23.93
N ARG A 280 -29.63 32.50 -24.23
CA ARG A 280 -29.22 32.98 -25.56
C ARG A 280 -29.43 31.93 -26.65
N LEU A 281 -29.12 30.66 -26.37
CA LEU A 281 -29.36 29.55 -27.32
C LEU A 281 -30.85 29.32 -27.57
N ILE A 282 -31.70 29.49 -26.55
CA ILE A 282 -33.16 29.45 -26.71
C ILE A 282 -33.63 30.63 -27.59
N ALA A 283 -33.15 31.85 -27.32
CA ALA A 283 -33.50 33.03 -28.10
C ALA A 283 -33.03 32.94 -29.57
N ALA A 284 -31.91 32.26 -29.82
CA ALA A 284 -31.40 31.97 -31.16
C ALA A 284 -32.12 30.81 -31.88
N GLY A 285 -33.05 30.11 -31.21
CA GLY A 285 -33.75 28.96 -31.76
C GLY A 285 -32.93 27.66 -31.80
N GLU A 286 -31.71 27.66 -31.26
CA GLU A 286 -30.82 26.48 -31.22
C GLU A 286 -31.19 25.49 -30.09
N LEU A 287 -31.89 25.98 -29.06
CA LEU A 287 -32.47 25.17 -27.98
C LEU A 287 -34.00 25.38 -27.95
N PRO A 288 -34.81 24.32 -27.74
CA PRO A 288 -36.25 24.49 -27.54
C PRO A 288 -36.55 25.29 -26.27
N PRO A 289 -37.73 25.94 -26.18
CA PRO A 289 -38.08 26.84 -25.07
C PRO A 289 -38.18 26.15 -23.71
N ASP A 290 -38.46 24.84 -23.68
CA ASP A 290 -38.36 24.00 -22.48
C ASP A 290 -37.40 22.82 -22.73
N PRO A 291 -36.08 23.04 -22.62
CA PRO A 291 -35.09 22.04 -22.94
C PRO A 291 -34.91 21.07 -21.77
N GLY A 292 -35.18 19.79 -21.99
CA GLY A 292 -34.82 18.73 -21.04
C GLY A 292 -33.30 18.72 -20.75
N ALA A 293 -32.91 18.26 -19.56
CA ALA A 293 -31.53 18.32 -19.08
C ALA A 293 -30.51 17.63 -20.02
N ASP A 294 -30.91 16.61 -20.77
CA ASP A 294 -30.06 15.95 -21.78
C ASP A 294 -29.77 16.82 -23.02
N LYS A 295 -30.71 17.71 -23.40
CA LYS A 295 -30.49 18.67 -24.50
C LYS A 295 -29.55 19.78 -24.04
N ILE A 296 -29.71 20.27 -22.81
CA ILE A 296 -28.80 21.24 -22.17
C ILE A 296 -27.39 20.65 -22.05
N ARG A 297 -27.28 19.40 -21.58
CA ARG A 297 -25.99 18.69 -21.46
C ARG A 297 -25.24 18.64 -22.79
N ARG A 298 -25.96 18.29 -23.88
CA ARG A 298 -25.38 18.21 -25.22
C ARG A 298 -24.97 19.58 -25.78
N ALA A 299 -25.82 20.58 -25.63
CA ALA A 299 -25.56 21.91 -26.17
C ALA A 299 -24.43 22.66 -25.42
N LEU A 300 -24.37 22.49 -24.10
CA LEU A 300 -23.38 23.17 -23.25
C LEU A 300 -22.13 22.33 -22.95
N ARG A 301 -22.11 21.04 -23.36
CA ARG A 301 -21.03 20.07 -23.09
C ARG A 301 -20.63 20.00 -21.60
N CYS A 302 -21.60 20.07 -20.71
CA CYS A 302 -21.40 20.02 -19.25
C CYS A 302 -21.78 18.65 -18.65
N GLY A 303 -21.51 18.45 -17.37
CA GLY A 303 -21.95 17.27 -16.61
C GLY A 303 -23.47 17.20 -16.43
N MET A 304 -23.99 16.01 -16.15
CA MET A 304 -25.45 15.79 -16.02
C MET A 304 -26.07 16.59 -14.88
N ASP A 305 -25.37 16.70 -13.74
CA ASP A 305 -25.88 17.41 -12.57
C ASP A 305 -25.85 18.93 -12.79
N THR A 306 -24.83 19.46 -13.47
CA THR A 306 -24.80 20.86 -13.93
C THR A 306 -25.94 21.15 -14.90
N ALA A 307 -26.22 20.24 -15.85
CA ALA A 307 -27.31 20.40 -16.79
C ALA A 307 -28.70 20.39 -16.12
N ARG A 308 -28.88 19.59 -15.05
CA ARG A 308 -30.08 19.62 -14.20
C ARG A 308 -30.20 20.94 -13.45
N ALA A 309 -29.10 21.41 -12.84
CA ALA A 309 -29.09 22.69 -12.12
C ALA A 309 -29.42 23.89 -13.05
N VAL A 310 -28.89 23.90 -14.28
CA VAL A 310 -29.21 24.91 -15.29
C VAL A 310 -30.67 24.82 -15.73
N ARG A 311 -31.21 23.61 -15.95
CA ARG A 311 -32.64 23.43 -16.25
C ARG A 311 -33.52 24.02 -15.15
N ASP A 312 -33.21 23.69 -13.89
CA ASP A 312 -34.00 24.12 -12.75
C ASP A 312 -33.85 25.65 -12.50
N ALA A 313 -32.73 26.25 -12.94
CA ALA A 313 -32.54 27.71 -12.96
C ALA A 313 -33.29 28.40 -14.12
N LEU A 314 -33.45 27.73 -15.27
CA LEU A 314 -34.29 28.21 -16.39
C LEU A 314 -35.78 28.15 -16.06
N ALA A 315 -36.21 27.16 -15.28
CA ALA A 315 -37.60 26.99 -14.86
C ALA A 315 -38.03 27.97 -13.75
N ARG A 316 -37.08 28.63 -13.08
CA ARG A 316 -37.39 29.67 -12.08
C ARG A 316 -37.71 30.99 -12.80
N PRO A 317 -38.87 31.62 -12.52
CA PRO A 317 -39.15 32.94 -13.04
C PRO A 317 -38.08 33.92 -12.53
N THR A 318 -37.50 34.70 -13.43
CA THR A 318 -36.61 35.80 -13.06
C THR A 318 -37.40 36.75 -12.17
N ALA A 319 -37.01 36.87 -10.89
CA ALA A 319 -37.56 37.88 -10.02
C ALA A 319 -37.20 39.25 -10.61
N GLY A 320 -38.19 39.90 -11.20
CA GLY A 320 -38.20 41.28 -11.68
C GLY A 320 -39.44 41.96 -11.11
#